data_AF-A0A7W0RD50-F1
#
_entry.id   AF-A0A7W0RD50-F1
#
_cell.length_a   1.000
_cell.length_b   1.000
_cell.length_c   1.000
_cell.angle_alpha   90.00
_cell.angle_beta   90.00
_cell.angle_gamma   90.00
#
_symmetry.space_group_name_H-M   'P 1'
#
loop_
_entity.id
_entity.type
_entity.pdbx_description
1 polymer ?
#
loop_
_entity_poly.entity_id
_entity_poly.type
_entity_poly.pdbx_seq_one_letter_code
_entity_poly.pdbx_strand_id
1 'polypeptide(L)' 'MTHPIPDESWGREVLAKMSLIRRFEERAGEMYAKAKVGGFLHLCIGEEATVVGATRALRESDYLMSTY' A
#
# COMPACT_ATOMS: atom_id res chain seq x y z
N MET A 1 5.84 -26.93 5.06
CA MET A 1 4.88 -26.66 3.97
C MET A 1 5.59 -25.80 2.94
N THR A 2 5.78 -26.31 1.72
CA THR A 2 6.37 -25.53 0.63
C THR A 2 5.27 -24.70 -0.01
N HIS A 3 5.33 -23.37 0.15
CA HIS A 3 4.50 -22.48 -0.64
C HIS A 3 5.13 -22.36 -2.04
N PRO A 4 4.40 -22.68 -3.12
CA PRO A 4 4.91 -22.47 -4.46
C PRO A 4 5.18 -20.99 -4.69
N ILE A 5 6.23 -20.68 -5.46
CA ILE A 5 6.47 -19.31 -5.92
C ILE A 5 5.28 -18.91 -6.80
N PRO A 6 4.65 -17.74 -6.55
CA PRO A 6 3.52 -17.28 -7.35
C PRO A 6 3.91 -17.06 -8.83
N ASP A 7 2.93 -17.18 -9.72
CA ASP A 7 3.14 -16.94 -11.15
C ASP A 7 3.35 -15.44 -11.47
N GLU A 8 3.66 -15.15 -12.73
CA GLU A 8 3.91 -13.79 -13.21
C GLU A 8 2.71 -12.85 -13.00
N SER A 9 1.48 -13.36 -13.17
CA SER A 9 0.27 -12.56 -13.03
C SER A 9 0.12 -12.05 -11.60
N TRP A 10 0.41 -12.91 -10.62
CA TRP A 10 0.44 -12.55 -9.21
C TRP A 10 1.46 -11.44 -8.94
N GLY A 11 2.66 -11.57 -9.48
CA GLY A 11 3.73 -10.56 -9.32
C GLY A 11 3.31 -9.21 -9.90
N ARG A 12 2.68 -9.20 -11.09
CA ARG A 12 2.18 -7.98 -11.74
C ARG A 12 1.08 -7.30 -10.92
N GLU A 13 0.16 -8.07 -10.33
CA GLU A 13 -0.89 -7.51 -9.48
C GLU A 13 -0.34 -6.82 -8.23
N VAL A 14 0.59 -7.48 -7.53
CA VAL A 14 1.19 -6.92 -6.31
C VAL A 14 2.02 -5.68 -6.64
N LEU A 15 2.81 -5.73 -7.72
CA LEU A 15 3.56 -4.56 -8.19
C LEU A 15 2.65 -3.40 -8.58
N ALA A 16 1.54 -3.67 -9.28
CA ALA A 16 0.58 -2.64 -9.67
C ALA A 16 -0.06 -1.96 -8.44
N LYS A 17 -0.44 -2.75 -7.42
CA LYS A 17 -0.99 -2.21 -6.17
C LYS A 17 0.02 -1.35 -5.41
N MET A 18 1.26 -1.83 -5.24
CA MET A 18 2.30 -1.05 -4.57
C MET A 18 2.62 0.25 -5.34
N SER A 19 2.68 0.17 -6.68
CA SER A 19 2.91 1.35 -7.51
C SER A 19 1.78 2.36 -7.41
N LEU A 20 0.53 1.91 -7.31
CA LEU A 20 -0.63 2.78 -7.10
C LEU A 20 -0.52 3.53 -5.76
N ILE A 21 -0.22 2.82 -4.67
CA ILE A 21 -0.02 3.42 -3.34
C ILE A 21 1.09 4.49 -3.43
N ARG A 22 2.26 4.14 -3.97
CA ARG A 22 3.37 5.09 -4.16
C ARG A 22 2.93 6.36 -4.89
N ARG A 23 2.23 6.23 -6.02
CA ARG A 23 1.82 7.38 -6.84
C ARG A 23 0.77 8.23 -6.13
N PHE A 24 -0.15 7.60 -5.40
CA PHE A 24 -1.11 8.31 -4.59
C PHE A 24 -0.42 9.15 -3.51
N GLU A 25 0.55 8.56 -2.81
CA GLU A 25 1.25 9.22 -1.72
C GLU A 25 2.18 10.35 -2.17
N GLU A 26 2.92 10.15 -3.27
CA GLU A 26 3.70 11.23 -3.88
C GLU A 26 2.78 12.41 -4.23
N ARG A 27 1.60 12.13 -4.80
CA ARG A 27 0.62 13.17 -5.13
C ARG A 27 0.03 13.81 -3.88
N ALA A 28 -0.23 13.06 -2.82
CA ALA A 28 -0.69 13.60 -1.54
C ALA A 28 0.35 14.57 -0.95
N GLY A 29 1.64 14.18 -0.96
CA GLY A 29 2.76 15.03 -0.57
C GLY A 29 2.84 16.31 -1.39
N GLU A 30 2.69 16.23 -2.72
CA GLU A 30 2.64 17.41 -3.59
C GLU A 30 1.48 18.35 -3.26
N MET A 31 0.28 17.82 -2.99
CA MET A 31 -0.90 18.64 -2.68
C MET A 31 -0.77 19.28 -1.30
N TYR A 32 -0.17 18.58 -0.35
CA TYR A 32 0.14 19.11 0.97
C TYR A 32 1.15 20.25 0.91
N ALA A 33 2.24 20.08 0.14
CA ALA A 33 3.21 21.15 -0.11
C ALA A 33 2.60 22.39 -0.78
N LYS A 34 1.54 22.21 -1.58
CA LYS A 34 0.76 23.30 -2.20
C LYS A 34 -0.32 23.89 -1.28
N ALA A 35 -0.36 23.51 0.00
CA ALA A 35 -1.39 23.89 0.96
C ALA A 35 -2.83 23.58 0.48
N LYS A 36 -3.00 22.53 -0.34
CA LYS A 36 -4.31 22.04 -0.78
C LYS A 36 -4.88 20.94 0.14
N VAL A 37 -4.04 20.41 1.02
CA VAL A 37 -4.40 19.51 2.11
C VAL A 37 -3.90 20.17 3.40
N GLY A 38 -4.77 20.32 4.40
CA GLY A 38 -4.44 20.89 5.71
C GLY A 38 -4.44 19.83 6.81
N GLY A 39 -3.89 20.17 7.98
CA GLY A 39 -3.77 19.24 9.11
C GLY A 39 -2.47 18.46 9.06
N PHE A 40 -2.50 17.18 9.45
CA PHE A 40 -1.34 16.29 9.42
C PHE A 40 -1.39 15.37 8.19
N LEU A 41 -0.23 15.05 7.64
CA LEU A 41 -0.07 14.07 6.56
C LEU A 41 1.00 13.04 6.97
N HIS A 42 0.58 11.79 7.04
CA HIS A 42 1.48 10.64 7.21
C HIS A 42 1.53 9.87 5.90
N LEU A 43 2.73 9.55 5.46
CA LEU A 43 3.00 8.86 4.20
C LEU A 43 3.68 7.54 4.54
N CYS A 44 3.21 6.44 3.98
CA CYS A 44 3.83 5.12 4.02
C CYS A 44 4.74 4.84 2.79
N ILE A 45 5.30 5.88 2.15
CA ILE A 45 6.30 5.75 1.08
C ILE A 45 7.46 4.86 1.56
N GLY A 46 7.62 3.71 0.91
CA GLY A 46 8.62 2.69 1.25
C GLY A 46 8.07 1.50 2.05
N GLU A 47 6.83 1.57 2.51
CA GLU A 47 6.14 0.54 3.29
C GLU A 47 5.01 -0.16 2.51
N GLU A 48 4.93 0.05 1.19
CA GLU A 48 3.83 -0.45 0.36
C GLU A 48 3.72 -1.98 0.38
N ALA A 49 4.87 -2.66 0.47
CA ALA A 49 4.92 -4.11 0.57
C ALA A 49 4.27 -4.63 1.87
N THR A 50 4.39 -3.88 2.98
CA THR A 50 3.75 -4.21 4.24
C THR A 50 2.23 -4.14 4.09
N VAL A 51 1.72 -3.06 3.52
CA VAL A 51 0.27 -2.87 3.30
C VAL A 51 -0.30 -3.91 2.35
N VAL A 52 0.29 -4.07 1.15
CA VAL A 52 -0.22 -4.99 0.13
C VAL A 52 -0.04 -6.45 0.55
N GLY A 53 1.10 -6.79 1.15
CA GLY A 53 1.38 -8.14 1.63
C GLY A 53 0.45 -8.56 2.77
N ALA A 54 0.31 -7.72 3.81
CA ALA A 54 -0.55 -8.01 4.94
C ALA A 54 -2.02 -8.13 4.50
N THR A 55 -2.56 -7.14 3.77
CA THR A 55 -3.97 -7.14 3.36
C THR A 55 -4.32 -8.29 2.41
N ARG A 56 -3.38 -8.75 1.57
CA ARG A 56 -3.60 -9.90 0.67
C ARG A 56 -3.57 -11.25 1.39
N ALA A 57 -2.90 -11.34 2.54
CA ALA A 57 -2.82 -12.56 3.34
C ALA A 57 -4.04 -12.78 4.25
N LEU A 58 -4.83 -11.73 4.49
CA LEU A 58 -6.03 -11.77 5.30
C LEU A 58 -7.22 -12.40 4.56
N ARG A 59 -8.10 -13.03 5.32
CA ARG A 59 -9.45 -13.41 4.87
C ARG A 59 -10.38 -12.22 5.04
N GLU A 60 -11.50 -12.23 4.34
CA GLU A 60 -12.53 -11.17 4.46
C GLU A 60 -13.11 -11.06 5.87
N SER A 61 -13.08 -12.15 6.65
CA SER A 61 -13.54 -12.17 8.05
C SER A 61 -12.51 -11.70 9.06
N ASP A 62 -11.26 -11.48 8.65
CA ASP A 62 -10.18 -11.12 9.57
C ASP A 62 -10.21 -9.62 9.85
N TYR A 63 -9.87 -9.25 11.09
CA TYR A 63 -9.79 -7.86 11.51
C TYR A 63 -8.39 -7.30 11.25
N LEU A 64 -8.32 -6.07 10.73
CA LEU A 64 -7.10 -5.32 10.55
C LEU A 64 -7.20 -3.98 11.29
N MET A 65 -6.20 -3.67 12.11
CA MET A 65 -6.03 -2.36 12.72
C MET A 65 -4.67 -1.77 12.31
N SER A 66 -4.63 -0.46 12.16
CA SER A 66 -3.42 0.32 11.88
C SER A 66 -3.41 1.59 12.71
N THR A 67 -2.27 2.28 12.73
CA THR A 67 -2.18 3.67 13.18
C THR A 67 -2.61 4.62 12.05
N TYR A 68 -2.14 5.87 12.10
CA TYR A 68 -2.27 6.86 11.04
C TYR A 68 -1.46 6.49 9.78
#